data_AF-A0A3C1KZX6-F1
#
_entry.id   AF-A0A3C1KZX6-F1
#
_cell.length_a   1.000
_cell.length_b   1.000
_cell.length_c   1.000
_cell.angle_alpha   90.00
_cell.angle_beta   90.00
_cell.angle_gamma   90.00
#
_symmetry.space_group_name_H-M   'P 1'
#
loop_
_entity.id
_entity.type
_entity.pdbx_description
1 polymer ?
#
loop_
_entity_poly.entity_id
_entity_poly.type
_entity_poly.pdbx_seq_one_letter_code
_entity_poly.pdbx_strand_id
1 'polypeptide(L)'
;MNKMKKKIAHDWNCRILSCACRPTQLAEHDMSHFTTVETKIKNIARLEQVLEELGHKFTKAEAGQKVLVKGYLGQTTEADLVIHASKTYEIGVNIDAETGSATFVADWEFIEQTAGYDQGEFTRGVMQRYAYHTVKDEISKRGYTLEEETVDDDNHIHVTVSSWSD
;
A
#
# COMPACT_ATOMS: atom_id res chain seq x y z
N MET A 1 -29.77 -39.50 -73.99
CA MET A 1 -29.26 -40.88 -74.10
C MET A 1 -28.53 -41.22 -72.80
N ASN A 2 -29.16 -42.07 -71.96
CA ASN A 2 -28.58 -43.13 -71.08
C ASN A 2 -27.08 -42.96 -70.67
N LYS A 3 -26.63 -43.01 -69.39
CA LYS A 3 -26.91 -43.88 -68.23
C LYS A 3 -26.28 -43.21 -66.98
N MET A 4 -26.98 -43.13 -65.84
CA MET A 4 -26.93 -44.07 -64.69
C MET A 4 -25.57 -44.32 -64.00
N LYS A 5 -25.58 -43.97 -62.69
CA LYS A 5 -25.07 -44.69 -61.50
C LYS A 5 -23.56 -44.61 -61.16
N LYS A 6 -23.26 -44.13 -59.95
CA LYS A 6 -23.04 -44.98 -58.77
C LYS A 6 -22.95 -44.17 -57.46
N LYS A 7 -23.70 -44.63 -56.45
CA LYS A 7 -23.57 -44.30 -55.03
C LYS A 7 -22.21 -44.79 -54.50
N ILE A 8 -21.60 -44.04 -53.59
CA ILE A 8 -20.79 -44.59 -52.51
C ILE A 8 -20.99 -43.68 -51.29
N ALA A 9 -21.63 -44.22 -50.25
CA ALA A 9 -21.58 -43.70 -48.88
C ALA A 9 -20.31 -44.23 -48.18
N HIS A 10 -20.15 -43.93 -46.89
CA HIS A 10 -18.97 -44.10 -46.02
C HIS A 10 -18.10 -42.83 -46.06
N ASP A 11 -17.68 -42.23 -44.96
CA ASP A 11 -17.65 -42.67 -43.58
C ASP A 11 -17.48 -41.42 -42.71
N TRP A 12 -18.19 -41.35 -41.58
CA TRP A 12 -17.97 -40.32 -40.58
C TRP A 12 -16.81 -40.77 -39.71
N ASN A 13 -15.63 -40.17 -39.88
CA ASN A 13 -14.60 -40.27 -38.86
C ASN A 13 -13.97 -38.90 -38.57
N CYS A 14 -14.50 -38.31 -37.50
CA CYS A 14 -14.06 -37.08 -36.89
C CYS A 14 -12.73 -37.34 -36.17
N ARG A 15 -11.62 -36.78 -36.68
CA ARG A 15 -10.38 -36.57 -35.93
C ARG A 15 -9.46 -35.61 -36.70
N ILE A 16 -9.72 -34.31 -36.54
CA ILE A 16 -8.68 -33.30 -36.73
C ILE A 16 -8.44 -32.69 -35.35
N LEU A 17 -7.27 -33.01 -34.82
CA LEU A 17 -6.66 -32.38 -33.66
C LEU A 17 -6.55 -30.88 -33.95
N SER A 18 -7.46 -30.11 -33.35
CA SER A 18 -7.38 -28.67 -33.27
C SER A 18 -6.10 -28.32 -32.51
N CYS A 19 -5.11 -27.81 -33.24
CA CYS A 19 -3.96 -27.14 -32.64
C CYS A 19 -4.50 -25.83 -32.06
N ALA A 20 -4.79 -25.84 -30.76
CA ALA A 20 -5.23 -24.68 -30.02
C ALA A 20 -4.10 -23.64 -29.99
N CYS A 21 -4.12 -22.70 -30.93
CA CYS A 21 -3.51 -21.41 -30.70
C CYS A 21 -4.42 -20.69 -29.69
N ARG A 22 -4.18 -20.96 -28.41
CA ARG A 22 -4.85 -20.28 -27.30
C ARG A 22 -4.38 -18.83 -27.37
N PRO A 23 -5.24 -17.84 -27.67
CA PRO A 23 -4.85 -16.46 -27.47
C PRO A 23 -4.47 -16.36 -25.99
N THR A 24 -3.22 -16.01 -25.73
CA THR A 24 -2.76 -15.63 -24.40
C THR A 24 -3.61 -14.45 -24.02
N GLN A 25 -4.61 -14.72 -23.19
CA GLN A 25 -5.45 -13.70 -22.60
C GLN A 25 -4.53 -12.94 -21.65
N LEU A 26 -3.91 -11.87 -22.16
CA LEU A 26 -3.43 -10.79 -21.31
C LEU A 26 -4.69 -10.31 -20.62
N ALA A 27 -4.86 -10.74 -19.37
CA ALA A 27 -5.83 -10.15 -18.48
C ALA A 27 -5.37 -8.71 -18.28
N GLU A 28 -5.86 -7.82 -19.15
CA GLU A 28 -6.04 -6.42 -18.79
C GLU A 28 -7.03 -6.44 -17.62
N HIS A 29 -6.48 -6.53 -16.40
CA HIS A 29 -7.23 -6.29 -15.20
C HIS A 29 -7.64 -4.82 -15.25
N ASP A 30 -8.88 -4.58 -15.64
CA ASP A 30 -9.59 -3.33 -15.41
C ASP A 30 -9.88 -3.21 -13.89
N MET A 31 -8.80 -3.17 -13.10
CA MET A 31 -8.81 -2.90 -11.67
C MET A 31 -7.82 -1.77 -11.38
N SER A 32 -8.23 -0.88 -10.49
CA SER A 32 -7.33 0.05 -9.83
C SER A 32 -6.21 -0.74 -9.14
N HIS A 33 -4.95 -0.46 -9.48
CA HIS A 33 -3.77 -1.05 -8.84
C HIS A 33 -3.56 -0.55 -7.40
N PHE A 34 -4.34 0.46 -6.98
CA PHE A 34 -4.28 0.95 -5.62
C PHE A 34 -4.68 -0.14 -4.62
N THR A 35 -3.78 -0.39 -3.68
CA THR A 35 -4.04 -1.24 -2.52
C THR A 35 -4.01 -0.39 -1.26
N THR A 36 -4.90 -0.71 -0.33
CA THR A 36 -5.03 -0.01 0.94
C THR A 36 -4.45 -0.83 2.08
N VAL A 37 -3.74 -0.17 2.97
CA VAL A 37 -3.15 -0.73 4.19
C VAL A 37 -3.84 -0.09 5.38
N GLU A 38 -4.52 -0.92 6.16
CA GLU A 38 -5.11 -0.47 7.41
C GLU A 38 -4.04 -0.31 8.49
N THR A 39 -4.12 0.80 9.24
CA THR A 39 -3.21 1.05 10.36
C THR A 39 -3.99 1.33 11.64
N LYS A 40 -3.30 1.32 12.78
CA LYS A 40 -3.86 1.70 14.09
C LYS A 40 -3.49 3.14 14.50
N ILE A 41 -3.10 3.96 13.53
CA ILE A 41 -2.67 5.34 13.76
C ILE A 41 -3.91 6.20 13.97
N LYS A 42 -4.00 6.86 15.13
CA LYS A 42 -5.13 7.73 15.49
C LYS A 42 -4.74 9.19 15.67
N ASN A 43 -3.46 9.46 15.94
CA ASN A 43 -2.96 10.82 16.11
C ASN A 43 -2.28 11.26 14.80
N ILE A 44 -3.03 12.02 14.00
CA ILE A 44 -2.55 12.47 12.67
C ILE A 44 -1.39 13.46 12.80
N ALA A 45 -1.39 14.33 13.83
CA ALA A 45 -0.28 15.25 14.06
C ALA A 45 1.04 14.50 14.35
N ARG A 46 0.97 13.38 15.07
CA ARG A 46 2.13 12.51 15.28
C ARG A 46 2.55 11.78 14.01
N LEU A 47 1.59 11.35 13.19
CA LEU A 47 1.91 10.77 11.88
C LEU A 47 2.69 11.76 11.02
N GLU A 48 2.24 13.02 10.95
CA GLU A 48 2.94 14.08 10.22
C GLU A 48 4.39 14.25 10.70
N GLN A 49 4.59 14.34 12.02
CA GLN A 49 5.94 14.42 12.61
C GLN A 49 6.82 13.23 12.24
N VAL A 50 6.26 12.01 12.28
CA VAL A 50 6.99 10.78 11.91
C VAL A 50 7.35 10.79 10.43
N LEU A 51 6.45 11.24 9.55
CA LEU A 51 6.73 11.33 8.12
C LEU A 51 7.86 12.32 7.83
N GLU A 52 7.85 13.50 8.48
CA GLU A 52 8.95 14.48 8.35
C GLU A 52 10.28 13.90 8.84
N GLU A 53 10.26 13.20 9.98
CA GLU A 53 11.46 12.58 10.55
C GLU A 53 12.05 11.48 9.65
N LEU A 54 11.19 10.70 9.00
CA LEU A 54 11.60 9.70 8.01
C LEU A 54 11.99 10.33 6.66
N GLY A 55 11.95 11.66 6.54
CA GLY A 55 12.36 12.41 5.35
C GLY A 55 11.31 12.45 4.23
N HIS A 56 10.08 12.03 4.52
CA HIS A 56 8.99 12.11 3.56
C HIS A 56 8.43 13.53 3.46
N LYS A 57 8.20 13.98 2.24
CA LYS A 57 7.46 15.22 1.97
C LYS A 57 6.00 14.88 1.75
N PHE A 58 5.10 15.71 2.26
CA PHE A 58 3.67 15.52 2.04
C PHE A 58 2.93 16.84 1.87
N THR A 59 1.77 16.75 1.24
CA THR A 59 0.81 17.84 1.06
C THR A 59 -0.50 17.44 1.73
N LYS A 60 -1.07 18.35 2.52
CA LYS A 60 -2.36 18.15 3.20
C LYS A 60 -3.47 18.77 2.37
N ALA A 61 -4.64 18.14 2.36
CA ALA A 61 -5.84 18.79 1.86
C ALA A 61 -6.23 19.97 2.75
N GLU A 62 -6.82 21.02 2.16
CA GLU A 62 -7.48 22.06 2.91
C GLU A 62 -8.73 21.50 3.62
N ALA A 63 -9.21 22.19 4.65
CA ALA A 63 -10.35 21.72 5.44
C ALA A 63 -11.58 21.49 4.55
N GLY A 64 -12.07 20.25 4.54
CA GLY A 64 -13.24 19.84 3.74
C GLY A 64 -12.94 19.51 2.28
N GLN A 65 -11.68 19.41 1.89
CA GLN A 65 -11.25 18.99 0.56
C GLN A 65 -10.51 17.64 0.60
N LYS A 66 -10.26 17.07 -0.58
CA LYS A 66 -9.40 15.92 -0.79
C LYS A 66 -8.29 16.29 -1.77
N VAL A 67 -7.13 15.68 -1.60
CA VAL A 67 -6.00 15.76 -2.55
C VAL A 67 -5.99 14.51 -3.43
N LEU A 68 -5.54 14.68 -4.67
CA LEU A 68 -5.42 13.58 -5.62
C LEU A 68 -4.05 12.92 -5.50
N VAL A 69 -4.04 11.62 -5.26
CA VAL A 69 -2.87 10.75 -5.23
C VAL A 69 -2.66 10.18 -6.63
N LYS A 70 -1.48 10.34 -7.21
CA LYS A 70 -1.14 9.81 -8.54
C LYS A 70 -0.71 8.35 -8.50
N GLY A 71 -1.32 7.53 -9.36
CA GLY A 71 -1.00 6.12 -9.59
C GLY A 71 -0.69 5.82 -11.06
N TYR A 72 -0.71 4.54 -11.41
CA TYR A 72 -0.38 4.06 -12.76
C TYR A 72 -1.29 4.63 -13.86
N LEU A 73 -0.70 4.94 -15.02
CA LEU A 73 -1.38 5.45 -16.23
C LEU A 73 -2.35 6.63 -16.00
N GLY A 74 -2.04 7.51 -15.04
CA GLY A 74 -2.89 8.67 -14.75
C GLY A 74 -4.14 8.34 -13.95
N GLN A 75 -4.25 7.12 -13.42
CA GLN A 75 -5.22 6.82 -12.38
C GLN A 75 -4.93 7.68 -11.15
N THR A 76 -5.99 8.18 -10.52
CA THR A 76 -5.89 8.98 -9.31
C THR A 76 -6.88 8.49 -8.28
N THR A 77 -6.50 8.56 -7.01
CA THR A 77 -7.43 8.34 -5.88
C THR A 77 -7.45 9.57 -4.96
N GLU A 78 -8.55 9.76 -4.25
CA GLU A 78 -8.70 10.87 -3.31
C GLU A 78 -8.15 10.49 -1.92
N ALA A 79 -7.46 11.43 -1.28
CA ALA A 79 -6.94 11.27 0.07
C ALA A 79 -6.99 12.56 0.91
N ASP A 80 -6.87 12.42 2.23
CA ASP A 80 -6.78 13.56 3.16
C ASP A 80 -5.37 14.19 3.14
N LEU A 81 -4.37 13.37 2.88
CA LEU A 81 -2.97 13.76 2.78
C LEU A 81 -2.28 12.92 1.69
N VAL A 82 -1.36 13.54 0.95
CA VAL A 82 -0.55 12.91 -0.10
C VAL A 82 0.91 12.97 0.30
N ILE A 83 1.57 11.82 0.33
CA ILE A 83 3.00 11.66 0.57
C ILE A 83 3.69 11.51 -0.79
N HIS A 84 4.68 12.35 -1.04
CA HIS A 84 5.48 12.33 -2.26
C HIS A 84 6.60 11.30 -2.15
N ALA A 85 6.24 10.03 -2.35
CA ALA A 85 7.15 8.89 -2.30
C ALA A 85 8.14 8.86 -3.47
N SER A 86 7.68 9.18 -4.68
CA SER A 86 8.54 9.32 -5.86
C SER A 86 8.15 10.54 -6.70
N LYS A 87 8.84 10.75 -7.84
CA LYS A 87 8.51 11.84 -8.77
C LYS A 87 7.18 11.62 -9.49
N THR A 88 6.74 10.37 -9.61
CA THR A 88 5.63 9.97 -10.48
C THR A 88 4.47 9.38 -9.69
N TYR A 89 4.77 8.69 -8.60
CA TYR A 89 3.79 7.96 -7.80
C TYR A 89 3.80 8.45 -6.36
N GLU A 90 2.61 8.46 -5.79
CA GLU A 90 2.35 9.06 -4.48
C GLU A 90 1.62 8.06 -3.58
N ILE A 91 1.71 8.28 -2.27
CA ILE A 91 1.00 7.49 -1.26
C ILE A 91 -0.05 8.39 -0.61
N GLY A 92 -1.31 7.99 -0.70
CA GLY A 92 -2.42 8.64 -0.01
C GLY A 92 -2.54 8.20 1.44
N VAL A 93 -2.95 9.11 2.29
CA VAL A 93 -3.39 8.82 3.65
C VAL A 93 -4.85 9.22 3.78
N ASN A 94 -5.69 8.24 4.10
CA ASN A 94 -7.11 8.42 4.33
C ASN A 94 -7.40 8.34 5.82
N ILE A 95 -8.14 9.31 6.33
CA ILE A 95 -8.55 9.37 7.74
C ILE A 95 -10.00 8.93 7.80
N ASP A 96 -10.24 7.83 8.49
CA ASP A 96 -11.59 7.35 8.73
C ASP A 96 -12.33 8.30 9.69
N ALA A 97 -13.48 8.81 9.27
CA ALA A 97 -14.23 9.82 10.02
C ALA A 97 -14.89 9.27 11.30
N GLU A 98 -15.15 7.97 11.38
CA GLU A 98 -15.82 7.34 12.53
C GLU A 98 -14.81 6.93 13.60
N THR A 99 -13.73 6.29 13.20
CA THR A 99 -12.71 5.71 14.09
C THR A 99 -11.53 6.65 14.32
N GLY A 100 -11.34 7.64 13.46
CA GLY A 100 -10.17 8.53 13.45
C GLY A 100 -8.87 7.84 13.01
N SER A 101 -8.96 6.64 12.43
CA SER A 101 -7.78 5.83 12.08
C SER A 101 -7.27 6.17 10.69
N ALA A 102 -5.96 6.25 10.52
CA ALA A 102 -5.33 6.47 9.22
C ALA A 102 -5.16 5.16 8.45
N THR A 103 -5.33 5.20 7.13
CA THR A 103 -5.02 4.11 6.20
C THR A 103 -4.13 4.63 5.08
N PHE A 104 -3.24 3.79 4.57
CA PHE A 104 -2.35 4.15 3.46
C PHE A 104 -2.86 3.54 2.16
N VAL A 105 -3.07 4.36 1.14
CA VAL A 105 -3.55 3.91 -0.18
C VAL A 105 -2.54 4.31 -1.24
N ALA A 106 -2.01 3.34 -1.97
CA ALA A 106 -1.04 3.60 -3.03
C ALA A 106 -1.02 2.47 -4.04
N ASP A 107 -0.40 2.76 -5.18
CA ASP A 107 0.00 1.77 -6.15
C ASP A 107 1.38 1.20 -5.76
N TRP A 108 1.38 0.26 -4.81
CA TRP A 108 2.61 -0.17 -4.14
C TRP A 108 3.61 -0.86 -5.06
N GLU A 109 3.14 -1.57 -6.09
CA GLU A 109 4.01 -2.23 -7.06
C GLU A 109 4.90 -1.21 -7.79
N PHE A 110 4.35 -0.05 -8.16
CA PHE A 110 5.12 1.01 -8.80
C PHE A 110 5.89 1.90 -7.83
N ILE A 111 5.42 2.02 -6.58
CA ILE A 111 6.20 2.65 -5.51
C ILE A 111 7.49 1.85 -5.26
N GLU A 112 7.42 0.53 -5.16
CA GLU A 112 8.59 -0.32 -4.98
C GLU A 112 9.63 -0.12 -6.10
N GLN A 113 9.15 -0.08 -7.35
CA GLN A 113 10.00 0.12 -8.53
C GLN A 113 10.64 1.52 -8.61
N THR A 114 10.05 2.55 -7.98
CA THR A 114 10.48 3.95 -8.15
C THR A 114 11.06 4.62 -6.92
N ALA A 115 10.60 4.24 -5.73
CA ALA A 115 11.01 4.82 -4.45
C ALA A 115 12.09 3.99 -3.75
N GLY A 116 12.28 2.73 -4.16
CA GLY A 116 13.33 1.85 -3.63
C GLY A 116 13.00 1.23 -2.27
N TYR A 117 11.72 1.20 -1.90
CA TYR A 117 11.20 0.50 -0.74
C TYR A 117 9.82 -0.09 -1.04
N ASP A 118 9.48 -1.20 -0.40
CA ASP A 118 8.18 -1.84 -0.58
C ASP A 118 7.11 -1.31 0.41
N GLN A 119 5.86 -1.78 0.26
CA GLN A 119 4.75 -1.45 1.15
C GLN A 119 5.04 -1.78 2.63
N GLY A 120 5.65 -2.93 2.88
CA GLY A 120 5.94 -3.43 4.21
C GLY A 120 7.04 -2.62 4.90
N GLU A 121 8.11 -2.30 4.19
CA GLU A 121 9.20 -1.46 4.68
C GLU A 121 8.70 -0.06 5.08
N PHE A 122 7.93 0.59 4.20
CA PHE A 122 7.30 1.88 4.49
C PHE A 122 6.40 1.80 5.73
N THR A 123 5.45 0.86 5.72
CA THR A 123 4.46 0.73 6.79
C THR A 123 5.14 0.41 8.12
N ARG A 124 6.12 -0.50 8.13
CA ARG A 124 6.88 -0.88 9.33
C ARG A 124 7.67 0.30 9.88
N GLY A 125 8.37 1.05 9.03
CA GLY A 125 9.15 2.22 9.44
C GLY A 125 8.28 3.30 10.09
N VAL A 126 7.18 3.67 9.43
CA VAL A 126 6.21 4.65 9.97
C VAL A 126 5.59 4.14 11.27
N MET A 127 5.11 2.90 11.31
CA MET A 127 4.46 2.34 12.49
C MET A 127 5.41 2.23 13.68
N GLN A 128 6.66 1.82 13.45
CA GLN A 128 7.68 1.73 14.48
C GLN A 128 7.95 3.10 15.10
N ARG A 129 8.23 4.11 14.28
CA ARG A 129 8.57 5.44 14.79
C ARG A 129 7.37 6.11 15.46
N TYR A 130 6.18 5.88 14.92
CA TYR A 130 4.93 6.30 15.55
C TYR A 130 4.72 5.64 16.92
N ALA A 131 4.95 4.34 17.04
CA ALA A 131 4.83 3.60 18.29
C ALA A 131 5.85 4.12 19.33
N TYR A 132 7.09 4.34 18.91
CA TYR A 132 8.13 4.89 19.76
C TYR A 132 7.74 6.25 20.36
N HIS A 133 7.32 7.23 19.54
CA HIS A 133 6.86 8.53 20.04
C HIS A 133 5.61 8.41 20.92
N THR A 134 4.74 7.46 20.61
CA THR A 134 3.58 7.16 21.46
C THR A 134 3.99 6.71 22.85
N VAL A 135 4.93 5.77 22.94
CA VAL A 135 5.44 5.26 24.21
C VAL A 135 6.16 6.36 24.99
N LYS A 136 7.02 7.14 24.32
CA LYS A 136 7.77 8.24 24.94
C LYS A 136 6.87 9.31 25.57
N ASP A 137 5.80 9.68 24.88
CA ASP A 137 4.81 10.64 25.42
C ASP A 137 4.07 10.04 26.62
N GLU A 138 3.71 8.76 26.59
CA GLU A 138 3.05 8.10 27.72
C GLU A 138 3.96 7.93 28.94
N ILE A 139 5.24 7.65 28.74
CA ILE A 139 6.27 7.63 29.80
C ILE A 139 6.30 8.99 30.51
N SER A 140 6.43 10.06 29.72
CA SER A 140 6.49 11.43 30.23
C SER A 140 5.22 11.82 30.98
N LYS A 141 4.04 11.51 30.44
CA LYS A 141 2.74 11.80 31.09
C LYS A 141 2.55 11.09 32.42
N ARG A 142 3.08 9.87 32.55
CA ARG A 142 2.96 9.06 33.77
C ARG A 142 4.06 9.35 34.80
N GLY A 143 5.00 10.26 34.48
CA GLY A 143 6.09 10.64 35.38
C GLY A 143 7.23 9.62 35.46
N TYR A 144 7.31 8.69 34.50
CA TYR A 144 8.48 7.82 34.38
C TYR A 144 9.64 8.59 33.76
N THR A 145 10.87 8.22 34.12
CA THR A 145 12.10 8.73 33.50
C THR A 145 12.61 7.72 32.48
N LEU A 146 12.89 8.17 31.26
CA LEU A 146 13.53 7.37 30.23
C LEU A 146 15.03 7.24 30.55
N GLU A 147 15.52 6.02 30.78
CA GLU A 147 16.91 5.77 31.15
C GLU A 147 17.77 5.36 29.96
N GLU A 148 17.24 4.47 29.10
CA GLU A 148 18.00 3.90 27.98
C GLU A 148 17.10 3.65 26.78
N GLU A 149 17.66 3.87 25.59
CA GLU A 149 17.07 3.53 24.30
C GLU A 149 18.13 2.80 23.46
N THR A 150 17.83 1.56 23.08
CA THR A 150 18.69 0.76 22.21
C THR A 150 17.90 0.19 21.04
N VAL A 151 18.60 0.01 19.92
CA VAL A 151 18.05 -0.64 18.72
C VAL A 151 18.87 -1.90 18.47
N ASP A 152 18.20 -3.04 18.32
CA ASP A 152 18.86 -4.32 18.03
C ASP A 152 19.11 -4.52 16.52
N ASP A 153 19.79 -5.60 16.16
CA ASP A 153 20.11 -5.94 14.77
C ASP A 153 18.85 -6.24 13.92
N ASP A 154 17.76 -6.65 14.57
CA ASP A 154 16.44 -6.87 13.96
C ASP A 154 15.61 -5.57 13.88
N ASN A 155 16.24 -4.45 14.23
CA ASN A 155 15.67 -3.12 14.26
C ASN A 155 14.51 -2.98 15.26
N HIS A 156 14.43 -3.76 16.33
CA HIS A 156 13.51 -3.51 17.45
C HIS A 156 14.04 -2.40 18.37
N ILE A 157 13.13 -1.59 18.90
CA ILE A 157 13.47 -0.50 19.81
C ILE A 157 13.17 -0.97 21.25
N HIS A 158 14.21 -1.05 22.07
CA HIS A 158 14.12 -1.31 23.50
C HIS A 158 14.18 0.01 24.27
N VAL A 159 13.26 0.17 25.21
CA VAL A 159 13.09 1.40 26.00
C VAL A 159 13.05 1.01 27.47
N THR A 160 14.06 1.44 28.24
CA THR A 160 14.14 1.20 29.69
C THR A 160 13.69 2.45 30.43
N VAL A 161 12.78 2.28 31.40
CA VAL A 161 12.22 3.38 32.19
C VAL A 161 12.29 3.09 33.68
N SER A 162 12.49 4.14 34.47
CA SER A 162 12.43 4.07 35.93
C SER A 162 11.34 4.98 36.50
N SER A 163 10.82 4.59 37.65
CA SER A 163 9.98 5.43 38.50
C SER A 163 10.66 5.62 39.83
N TRP A 164 10.87 6.87 40.22
CA TRP A 164 11.22 7.21 41.59
C TRP A 164 9.91 7.35 42.38
N SER A 165 9.67 6.39 43.27
CA SER A 165 8.70 6.55 44.35
C SER A 165 9.54 6.80 45.60
N ASP A 166 9.48 8.01 46.15
CA ASP A 166 10.02 8.30 47.48
C ASP A 166 9.29 7.49 48.57
#